data_AF-A0A661JDV6-F1
#
_entry.id   AF-A0A661JDV6-F1
#
_cell.length_a   1.000
_cell.length_b   1.000
_cell.length_c   1.000
_cell.angle_alpha   90.00
_cell.angle_beta   90.00
_cell.angle_gamma   90.00
#
_symmetry.space_group_name_H-M   'P 1'
#
loop_
_entity.id
_entity.type
_entity.pdbx_description
1 polymer ?
#
loop_
_entity_poly.entity_id
_entity_poly.type
_entity_poly.pdbx_seq_one_letter_code
_entity_poly.pdbx_strand_id
1 'polypeptide(L)' 'DTVQLVPISSADLTRPARRPLYSVLSNEKLHKAAGLAMRPWQEALRDYLREKGLFGEA' A
#
# COMPACT_ATOMS: atom_id res chain seq x y z
N ASP A 1 -3.93 -7.73 -22.06
CA ASP A 1 -2.84 -8.61 -21.58
C ASP A 1 -2.87 -8.74 -20.07
N THR A 2 -2.84 -9.96 -19.56
CA THR A 2 -2.83 -10.23 -18.11
C THR A 2 -1.41 -10.56 -17.66
N VAL A 3 -0.90 -9.84 -16.67
CA VAL A 3 0.42 -10.10 -16.07
C VAL A 3 0.25 -11.03 -14.86
N GLN A 4 1.03 -12.10 -14.79
CA GLN A 4 1.05 -13.02 -13.66
C GLN A 4 1.98 -12.49 -12.55
N LEU A 5 1.46 -12.36 -11.33
CA LEU A 5 2.24 -12.01 -10.14
C LEU A 5 2.56 -13.28 -9.33
N VAL A 6 3.83 -13.44 -8.94
CA VAL A 6 4.31 -14.57 -8.14
C VAL A 6 4.93 -14.03 -6.83
N PRO A 7 4.51 -14.51 -5.65
CA PRO A 7 5.08 -14.08 -4.37
C PRO A 7 6.50 -14.62 -4.19
N ILE A 8 7.37 -13.83 -3.54
CA ILE A 8 8.75 -14.20 -3.22
C ILE A 8 9.10 -13.86 -1.77
N SER A 9 10.17 -14.44 -1.23
CA SER A 9 10.69 -14.08 0.09
C SER A 9 11.51 -12.80 0.01
N SER A 10 11.48 -12.03 1.11
CA SER A 10 12.39 -10.91 1.31
C SER A 10 13.87 -11.31 1.30
N ALA A 11 14.19 -12.58 1.58
CA ALA A 11 15.54 -13.12 1.56
C ALA A 11 16.08 -13.36 0.15
N ASP A 12 15.19 -13.53 -0.84
CA ASP A 12 15.55 -13.77 -2.24
C ASP A 12 16.06 -12.48 -2.92
N LEU A 13 15.82 -11.32 -2.29
CA LEU A 13 16.27 -10.02 -2.76
C LEU A 13 17.62 -9.67 -2.13
N THR A 14 18.68 -9.56 -2.94
CA THR A 14 19.98 -9.07 -2.49
C THR A 14 19.93 -7.55 -2.26
N ARG A 15 19.68 -7.13 -1.02
CA ARG A 15 19.61 -5.71 -0.63
C ARG A 15 20.49 -5.42 0.58
N PRO A 16 21.23 -4.29 0.59
CA PRO A 16 22.15 -3.95 1.68
C PRO A 16 21.41 -3.63 2.99
N ALA A 17 20.22 -3.03 2.90
CA ALA A 17 19.43 -2.65 4.06
C ALA A 17 18.49 -3.77 4.51
N ARG A 18 18.50 -4.05 5.82
CA ARG A 18 17.51 -4.92 6.47
C ARG A 18 16.15 -4.21 6.47
N ARG A 19 15.09 -4.95 6.15
CA ARG A 19 13.70 -4.45 6.18
C ARG A 19 13.01 -5.16 7.34
N PRO A 20 12.26 -4.44 8.18
CA PRO A 20 11.39 -5.08 9.17
C PRO A 20 10.42 -6.04 8.48
N LEU A 21 10.15 -7.19 9.11
CA LEU A 21 9.17 -8.15 8.60
C LEU A 21 7.73 -7.62 8.72
N TYR A 22 7.49 -6.72 9.67
CA TYR A 22 6.19 -6.12 9.92
C TYR A 22 6.37 -4.64 10.26
N SER A 23 5.74 -3.77 9.49
CA SER A 23 5.86 -2.31 9.63
C SER A 23 4.52 -1.59 9.51
N VAL A 24 3.42 -2.26 9.91
CA VAL A 24 2.10 -1.62 9.99
C VAL A 24 2.11 -0.62 11.14
N LEU A 25 1.66 0.60 10.85
CA LEU A 25 1.60 1.69 11.82
C LEU A 25 0.18 1.82 12.37
N SER A 26 0.06 2.09 13.68
CA SER A 26 -1.22 2.44 14.29
C SER A 26 -1.57 3.90 13.99
N ASN A 27 -2.77 4.12 13.48
CA ASN A 27 -3.32 5.47 13.23
C ASN A 27 -4.21 5.95 14.39
N GLU A 28 -4.17 5.28 15.53
CA GLU A 28 -5.06 5.55 16.66
C GLU A 28 -4.90 6.98 17.20
N LYS A 29 -3.67 7.49 17.29
CA LYS A 29 -3.43 8.88 17.73
C LYS A 29 -4.05 9.90 16.77
N LEU A 30 -3.96 9.66 15.46
CA LEU A 30 -4.56 10.53 14.44
C LEU A 30 -6.08 10.58 14.61
N HIS A 31 -6.70 9.40 14.80
CA HIS A 31 -8.13 9.31 15.04
C HIS A 31 -8.54 10.02 16.33
N LYS A 32 -7.86 9.74 17.45
CA LYS A 32 -8.19 10.32 18.76
C LYS A 32 -7.95 11.82 18.85
N ALA A 33 -6.86 12.32 18.27
CA ALA A 33 -6.45 13.72 18.42
C ALA A 33 -7.08 14.65 17.36
N ALA A 34 -7.34 14.15 16.15
CA ALA A 34 -7.84 14.97 15.05
C ALA A 34 -9.22 14.54 14.53
N GLY A 35 -9.80 13.45 15.07
CA GLY A 35 -11.06 12.90 14.56
C GLY A 35 -10.93 12.26 13.16
N LEU A 36 -9.71 12.14 12.63
CA LEU A 36 -9.47 11.69 11.26
C LEU A 36 -9.32 10.17 11.21
N ALA A 37 -10.24 9.51 10.50
CA ALA A 37 -10.13 8.10 10.13
C ALA A 37 -9.51 7.97 8.74
N MET A 38 -8.38 7.26 8.66
CA MET A 38 -7.75 6.95 7.37
C MET A 38 -8.59 5.91 6.63
N ARG A 39 -8.89 6.17 5.36
CA ARG A 39 -9.61 5.23 4.49
C ARG A 39 -8.79 3.95 4.20
N PRO A 40 -9.44 2.83 3.84
CA PRO A 40 -8.74 1.64 3.36
C PRO A 40 -7.82 1.95 2.18
N TRP A 41 -6.63 1.34 2.15
CA TRP A 41 -5.62 1.65 1.14
C TRP A 41 -6.08 1.28 -0.28
N GLN A 42 -6.96 0.30 -0.43
CA GLN A 42 -7.51 -0.13 -1.73
C GLN A 42 -8.36 0.97 -2.38
N GLU A 43 -9.16 1.68 -1.57
CA GLU A 43 -9.91 2.85 -2.04
C GLU A 43 -8.95 3.98 -2.40
N ALA A 44 -7.95 4.22 -1.53
CA ALA A 44 -6.97 5.26 -1.78
C ALA A 44 -6.18 5.06 -3.07
N LEU A 45 -5.74 3.83 -3.32
CA LEU A 45 -5.01 3.46 -4.52
C LEU A 45 -5.86 3.60 -5.78
N ARG A 46 -7.12 3.15 -5.76
CA ARG A 46 -8.02 3.28 -6.91
C ARG A 46 -8.20 4.73 -7.34
N ASP A 47 -8.46 5.62 -6.38
CA ASP A 47 -8.65 7.04 -6.69
C ASP A 47 -7.37 7.68 -7.21
N TYR A 48 -6.23 7.36 -6.60
CA TYR A 48 -4.93 7.84 -7.08
C TYR A 48 -4.66 7.42 -8.53
N LEU A 49 -4.87 6.13 -8.86
CA LEU A 49 -4.63 5.63 -10.21
C LEU A 49 -5.60 6.24 -11.22
N ARG A 50 -6.88 6.47 -10.85
CA ARG A 50 -7.84 7.18 -11.70
C ARG A 50 -7.41 8.62 -11.96
N GLU A 51 -7.01 9.36 -10.93
CA GLU A 51 -6.52 10.73 -11.06
C GLU A 51 -5.28 10.81 -11.98
N LYS A 52 -4.44 9.78 -11.98
CA LYS A 52 -3.28 9.68 -12.87
C LYS A 52 -3.60 9.12 -14.26
N GLY A 53 -4.85 8.78 -14.56
CA GLY A 53 -5.24 8.17 -15.84
C GLY A 53 -4.65 6.77 -16.05
N LEU A 54 -4.24 6.10 -14.96
CA LEU A 54 -3.63 4.76 -14.95
C LEU A 54 -4.64 3.66 -14.59
N PHE A 55 -5.88 4.05 -14.34
CA PHE A 55 -6.99 3.15 -14.06
C PHE A 55 -8.10 3.45 -15.06
N GLY A 56 -8.18 2.65 -16.12
CA GLY A 56 -9.28 2.73 -17.10
C GLY A 56 -10.60 2.25 -16.50
N GLU A 57 -11.71 2.66 -17.12
CA GLU A 57 -12.97 1.93 -16.97
C GLU A 57 -12.81 0.56 -17.62
N ALA A 58 -13.34 -0.48 -16.95
CA ALA A 58 -13.35 -1.84 -17.47
C ALA A 58 -14.30 -1.96 -18.67
#